data_AF-A0A820PHE0-F1
#
_entry.id   AF-A0A820PHE0-F1
#
_cell.length_a   1.000
_cell.length_b   1.000
_cell.length_c   1.000
_cell.angle_alpha   90.00
_cell.angle_beta   90.00
_cell.angle_gamma   90.00
#
_symmetry.space_group_name_H-M   'P 1'
#
loop_
_entity.id
_entity.type
_entity.pdbx_description
1 polymer ?
#
loop_
_entity_poly.entity_id
_entity_poly.type
_entity_poly.pdbx_seq_one_letter_code
_entity_poly.pdbx_strand_id
1 'polypeptide(L)'
;MIEYMAIHNCYTLNQLNSLLHYTPQLRHLFCHGVIKSDKKFKKNLSMKLLHLKFVNFEEVSVSFDEFEVFIKEIFPQLQIFRIGIFRYKNYLDGNRWEQLIKEYIPQLKRFYFSFTQNIKKDMQTNLIDSTDGFINRFNSPFWSERKWFRELK
;
A
#
# COMPACT_ATOMS: atom_id res chain seq x y z
N MET A 1 8.16 23.59 -9.16
CA MET A 1 7.44 22.33 -9.45
C MET A 1 7.52 21.45 -8.22
N ILE A 2 6.43 20.75 -7.83
CA ILE A 2 6.39 20.01 -6.56
C ILE A 2 7.00 18.61 -6.77
N GLU A 3 8.10 18.33 -6.08
CA GLU A 3 8.75 17.01 -6.08
C GLU A 3 8.46 16.19 -4.80
N TYR A 4 8.07 16.86 -3.71
CA TYR A 4 7.81 16.27 -2.41
C TYR A 4 6.43 16.70 -1.93
N MET A 5 5.62 15.75 -1.49
CA MET A 5 4.29 16.01 -0.96
C MET A 5 4.06 15.19 0.30
N ALA A 6 3.69 15.87 1.38
CA ALA A 6 3.23 15.25 2.61
C ALA A 6 1.77 15.66 2.87
N ILE A 7 0.90 14.66 2.96
CA ILE A 7 -0.53 14.82 3.24
C ILE A 7 -0.78 14.28 4.64
N HIS A 8 -1.04 15.18 5.59
CA HIS A 8 -1.26 14.81 6.99
C HIS A 8 -2.72 14.44 7.30
N ASN A 9 -3.64 14.69 6.35
CA ASN A 9 -5.05 14.35 6.48
C ASN A 9 -5.37 13.04 5.74
N CYS A 10 -6.51 12.44 6.09
CA CYS A 10 -7.04 11.28 5.38
C CYS A 10 -7.68 11.68 4.05
N TYR A 11 -7.29 11.01 2.97
CA TYR A 11 -7.84 11.23 1.63
C TYR A 11 -8.51 9.95 1.11
N THR A 12 -9.57 10.11 0.32
CA THR A 12 -10.07 9.00 -0.50
C THR A 12 -9.14 8.78 -1.69
N LEU A 13 -9.16 7.57 -2.27
CA LEU A 13 -8.40 7.28 -3.50
C LEU A 13 -8.73 8.28 -4.64
N ASN A 14 -10.00 8.68 -4.80
CA ASN A 14 -10.41 9.63 -5.82
C ASN A 14 -9.81 11.04 -5.58
N GLN A 15 -9.74 11.49 -4.33
CA GLN A 15 -9.14 12.78 -3.99
C GLN A 15 -7.63 12.74 -4.19
N LEU A 16 -6.97 11.67 -3.74
CA LEU A 16 -5.53 11.49 -3.93
C LEU A 16 -5.18 11.43 -5.42
N ASN A 17 -5.95 10.68 -6.20
CA ASN A 17 -5.84 10.60 -7.65
C ASN A 17 -5.95 11.98 -8.33
N SER A 18 -6.93 12.79 -7.90
CA SER A 18 -7.13 14.14 -8.44
C SER A 18 -5.95 15.06 -8.12
N LEU A 19 -5.41 14.97 -6.91
CA LEU A 19 -4.24 15.74 -6.49
C LEU A 19 -2.99 15.36 -7.29
N LEU A 20 -2.74 14.07 -7.44
CA LEU A 20 -1.58 13.53 -8.15
C LEU A 20 -1.56 13.92 -9.64
N HIS A 21 -2.73 14.13 -10.24
CA HIS A 21 -2.84 14.60 -11.63
C HIS A 21 -2.17 15.97 -11.86
N TYR A 22 -2.12 16.82 -10.83
CA TYR A 22 -1.50 18.15 -10.92
C TYR A 22 -0.03 18.16 -10.48
N THR A 23 0.54 17.00 -10.12
CA THR A 23 1.93 16.88 -9.66
C THR A 23 2.73 15.84 -10.45
N PRO A 24 2.91 16.02 -11.78
CA PRO A 24 3.56 15.02 -12.63
C PRO A 24 5.05 14.78 -12.31
N GLN A 25 5.72 15.75 -11.67
CA GLN A 25 7.13 15.64 -11.25
C GLN A 25 7.31 15.11 -9.83
N LEU A 26 6.23 14.65 -9.18
CA LEU A 26 6.31 14.16 -7.82
C LEU A 26 7.26 12.96 -7.73
N ARG A 27 8.21 13.03 -6.80
CA ARG A 27 9.21 12.00 -6.51
C ARG A 27 8.94 11.28 -5.19
N HIS A 28 8.37 12.00 -4.22
CA HIS A 28 8.07 11.49 -2.89
C HIS A 28 6.63 11.85 -2.49
N LEU A 29 5.85 10.83 -2.17
CA LEU A 29 4.52 10.97 -1.59
C LEU A 29 4.51 10.37 -0.18
N PHE A 30 4.15 11.19 0.79
CA PHE A 30 3.74 10.75 2.11
C PHE A 30 2.25 11.06 2.28
N CYS A 31 1.47 10.07 2.71
CA CYS A 31 0.06 10.23 2.97
C CYS A 31 -0.29 9.49 4.26
N HIS A 32 -0.83 10.25 5.23
CA HIS A 32 -1.19 9.73 6.54
C HIS A 32 -2.29 8.67 6.42
N GLY A 33 -3.39 8.98 5.72
CA GLY A 33 -4.52 8.06 5.65
C GLY A 33 -5.12 7.95 4.26
N VAL A 34 -5.44 6.73 3.85
CA VAL A 34 -6.29 6.45 2.69
C VAL A 34 -7.58 5.81 3.16
N ILE A 35 -8.70 6.53 3.04
CA ILE A 35 -10.00 6.09 3.54
C ILE A 35 -10.96 5.71 2.42
N LYS A 36 -11.95 4.87 2.76
CA LYS A 36 -13.02 4.49 1.85
C LYS A 36 -13.84 5.71 1.40
N SER A 37 -14.17 5.73 0.12
CA SER A 37 -15.10 6.67 -0.50
C SER A 37 -16.47 6.02 -0.65
N ASP A 38 -17.54 6.80 -0.51
CA ASP A 38 -18.90 6.35 -0.84
C ASP A 38 -19.05 6.01 -2.33
N LYS A 39 -18.25 6.67 -3.17
CA LYS A 39 -18.15 6.41 -4.61
C LYS A 39 -17.02 5.41 -4.86
N LYS A 40 -17.28 4.37 -5.67
CA LYS A 40 -16.23 3.47 -6.18
C LYS A 40 -15.10 4.28 -6.81
N PHE A 41 -13.87 3.80 -6.67
CA PHE A 41 -12.73 4.38 -7.38
C PHE A 41 -13.01 4.39 -8.89
N LYS A 42 -13.00 5.56 -9.51
CA LYS A 42 -13.17 5.69 -10.96
C LYS A 42 -11.80 5.67 -11.61
N LYS A 43 -11.55 4.65 -12.43
CA LYS A 43 -10.36 4.57 -13.28
C LYS A 43 -10.41 5.68 -14.33
N ASN A 44 -9.87 6.85 -13.98
CA ASN A 44 -9.91 8.05 -14.82
C ASN A 44 -8.52 8.57 -15.19
N LEU A 45 -7.45 7.78 -15.03
CA LEU A 45 -6.09 8.24 -15.34
C LEU A 45 -5.49 7.49 -16.52
N SER A 46 -4.95 8.26 -17.46
CA SER A 46 -3.87 7.86 -18.37
C SER A 46 -2.49 8.30 -17.86
N MET A 47 -2.43 8.97 -16.70
CA MET A 47 -1.20 9.63 -16.22
C MET A 47 -0.42 8.72 -15.26
N LYS A 48 0.76 8.29 -15.72
CA LYS A 48 1.76 7.57 -14.90
C LYS A 48 2.69 8.59 -14.24
N LEU A 49 2.92 8.47 -12.93
CA LEU A 49 3.91 9.31 -12.24
C LEU A 49 5.31 8.74 -12.41
N LEU A 50 5.92 9.00 -13.57
CA LEU A 50 7.20 8.42 -13.98
C LEU A 50 8.37 8.78 -13.05
N HIS A 51 8.25 9.89 -12.32
CA HIS A 51 9.27 10.36 -11.39
C HIS A 51 9.07 9.87 -9.96
N LEU A 52 7.91 9.29 -9.63
CA LEU A 52 7.59 8.88 -8.27
C LEU A 52 8.41 7.65 -7.85
N LYS A 53 9.32 7.85 -6.90
CA LYS A 53 10.26 6.82 -6.42
C LYS A 53 9.96 6.34 -5.00
N PHE A 54 9.29 7.15 -4.20
CA PHE A 54 8.96 6.84 -2.81
C PHE A 54 7.49 7.12 -2.52
N VAL A 55 6.82 6.14 -1.92
CA VAL A 55 5.45 6.26 -1.42
C VAL A 55 5.39 5.71 0.00
N ASN A 56 4.78 6.47 0.90
CA ASN A 56 4.41 6.03 2.24
C ASN A 56 2.93 6.28 2.49
N PHE A 57 2.17 5.20 2.68
CA PHE A 57 0.83 5.25 3.26
C PHE A 57 0.91 4.73 4.69
N GLU A 58 0.56 5.57 5.66
CA GLU A 58 0.63 5.18 7.07
C GLU A 58 -0.60 4.36 7.49
N GLU A 59 -1.80 4.76 7.04
CA GLU A 59 -3.05 4.06 7.36
C GLU A 59 -3.96 3.88 6.13
N VAL A 60 -3.96 2.69 5.54
CA VAL A 60 -4.85 2.32 4.45
C VAL A 60 -6.07 1.57 4.99
N SER A 61 -7.24 2.17 4.78
CA SER A 61 -8.55 1.64 5.15
C SER A 61 -9.50 1.60 3.94
N VAL A 62 -9.00 1.08 2.82
CA VAL A 62 -9.75 0.79 1.59
C VAL A 62 -9.60 -0.68 1.21
N SER A 63 -10.53 -1.22 0.42
CA SER A 63 -10.42 -2.60 -0.06
C SER A 63 -9.15 -2.79 -0.90
N PHE A 64 -8.54 -3.98 -0.83
CA PHE A 64 -7.37 -4.29 -1.68
C PHE A 64 -7.71 -4.14 -3.15
N ASP A 65 -8.89 -4.56 -3.60
CA ASP A 65 -9.29 -4.49 -5.01
C ASP A 65 -9.26 -3.05 -5.54
N GLU A 66 -9.79 -2.08 -4.78
CA GLU A 66 -9.76 -0.67 -5.16
C GLU A 66 -8.33 -0.11 -5.13
N PHE A 67 -7.57 -0.49 -4.10
CA PHE A 67 -6.19 -0.04 -3.93
C PHE A 67 -5.24 -0.61 -4.99
N GLU A 68 -5.46 -1.85 -5.39
CA GLU A 68 -4.73 -2.53 -6.46
C GLU A 68 -4.91 -1.78 -7.78
N VAL A 69 -6.15 -1.42 -8.14
CA VAL A 69 -6.41 -0.62 -9.35
C VAL A 69 -5.68 0.72 -9.29
N PHE A 70 -5.65 1.38 -8.12
CA PHE A 70 -4.93 2.64 -7.93
C PHE A 70 -3.40 2.47 -8.12
N ILE A 71 -2.80 1.42 -7.54
CA ILE A 71 -1.37 1.13 -7.67
C ILE A 71 -0.96 0.92 -9.13
N LYS A 72 -1.72 0.08 -9.85
CA LYS A 72 -1.39 -0.36 -11.21
C LYS A 72 -1.20 0.80 -12.18
N GLU A 73 -1.93 1.90 -11.96
CA GLU A 73 -1.93 3.06 -12.85
C GLU A 73 -0.81 4.06 -12.52
N ILE A 74 -0.46 4.22 -11.24
CA ILE A 74 0.30 5.39 -10.78
C ILE A 74 1.77 5.09 -10.52
N PHE A 75 2.11 3.86 -10.14
CA PHE A 75 3.41 3.56 -9.51
C PHE A 75 4.41 2.70 -10.32
N PRO A 76 4.47 2.74 -11.66
CA PRO A 76 5.35 1.83 -12.42
C PRO A 76 6.84 2.04 -12.17
N GLN A 77 7.22 3.18 -11.60
CA GLN A 77 8.61 3.59 -11.36
C GLN A 77 9.00 3.63 -9.88
N LEU A 78 8.10 3.15 -9.01
CA LEU A 78 8.25 3.18 -7.56
C LEU A 78 9.40 2.26 -7.11
N GLN A 79 10.26 2.77 -6.24
CA GLN A 79 11.43 2.04 -5.74
C GLN A 79 11.30 1.68 -4.26
N ILE A 80 10.64 2.52 -3.48
CA ILE A 80 10.40 2.28 -2.06
C ILE A 80 8.92 2.45 -1.80
N PHE A 81 8.30 1.38 -1.29
CA PHE A 81 6.90 1.40 -0.93
C PHE A 81 6.74 1.02 0.54
N ARG A 82 6.12 1.93 1.29
CA ARG A 82 5.74 1.72 2.69
C ARG A 82 4.23 1.78 2.80
N ILE A 83 3.65 0.79 3.45
CA ILE A 83 2.21 0.70 3.61
C ILE A 83 1.86 0.15 4.99
N GLY A 84 1.05 0.89 5.73
CA GLY A 84 0.35 0.41 6.91
C GLY A 84 -1.12 0.16 6.60
N ILE A 85 -1.60 -1.02 6.97
CA ILE A 85 -2.97 -1.48 6.71
C ILE A 85 -3.77 -1.50 8.01
N PHE A 86 -4.98 -0.97 7.95
CA PHE A 86 -5.91 -0.98 9.07
C PHE A 86 -7.14 -1.84 8.74
N ARG A 87 -7.34 -2.92 9.53
CA ARG A 87 -8.55 -3.81 9.55
C ARG A 87 -8.82 -4.71 8.33
N TYR A 88 -8.16 -4.52 7.19
CA TYR A 88 -8.46 -5.27 5.96
C TYR A 88 -7.57 -6.53 5.78
N LYS A 89 -8.08 -7.70 6.20
CA LYS A 89 -7.35 -8.98 6.13
C LYS A 89 -6.99 -9.43 4.70
N ASN A 90 -7.67 -8.94 3.67
CA ASN A 90 -7.36 -9.26 2.27
C ASN A 90 -6.01 -8.69 1.79
N TYR A 91 -5.38 -7.79 2.54
CA TYR A 91 -4.00 -7.38 2.31
C TYR A 91 -2.97 -8.42 2.77
N LEU A 92 -3.41 -9.45 3.49
CA LEU A 92 -2.59 -10.53 4.02
C LEU A 92 -2.61 -11.69 3.02
N ASP A 93 -2.34 -11.37 1.76
CA ASP A 93 -2.19 -12.30 0.65
C ASP A 93 -0.87 -11.99 -0.07
N GLY A 94 0.18 -12.72 0.30
CA GLY A 94 1.51 -12.51 -0.26
C GLY A 94 1.62 -12.90 -1.73
N ASN A 95 0.80 -13.83 -2.22
CA ASN A 95 0.78 -14.17 -3.64
C ASN A 95 0.21 -13.02 -4.47
N ARG A 96 -0.88 -12.41 -3.99
CA ARG A 96 -1.50 -11.25 -4.65
C ARG A 96 -0.57 -10.04 -4.67
N TRP A 97 0.12 -9.77 -3.57
CA TRP A 97 1.15 -8.74 -3.52
C TRP A 97 2.34 -9.04 -4.44
N GLU A 98 2.82 -10.29 -4.45
CA GLU A 98 3.91 -10.71 -5.32
C GLU A 98 3.56 -10.49 -6.80
N GLN A 99 2.36 -10.92 -7.21
CA GLN A 99 1.87 -10.71 -8.57
C GLN A 99 1.78 -9.23 -8.92
N LEU A 100 1.17 -8.42 -8.06
CA LEU A 100 1.05 -6.97 -8.24
C LEU A 100 2.41 -6.30 -8.42
N ILE A 101 3.39 -6.66 -7.58
CA ILE A 101 4.74 -6.08 -7.64
C ILE A 101 5.47 -6.53 -8.90
N LYS A 102 5.45 -7.81 -9.25
CA LYS A 102 6.12 -8.33 -10.45
C LYS A 102 5.57 -7.70 -11.73
N GLU A 103 4.25 -7.54 -11.83
CA GLU A 103 3.59 -7.07 -13.05
C GLU A 103 3.61 -5.54 -13.17
N TYR A 104 3.40 -4.80 -12.08
CA TYR A 104 3.11 -3.35 -12.15
C TYR A 104 4.11 -2.46 -11.43
N ILE A 105 4.96 -3.01 -10.55
CA ILE A 105 6.01 -2.24 -9.86
C ILE A 105 7.36 -2.97 -9.96
N PRO A 106 7.86 -3.23 -11.17
CA PRO A 106 9.07 -4.04 -11.35
C PRO A 106 10.34 -3.38 -10.79
N GLN A 107 10.31 -2.06 -10.58
CA GLN A 107 11.44 -1.27 -10.06
C GLN A 107 11.52 -1.23 -8.52
N LEU A 108 10.62 -1.95 -7.83
CA LEU A 108 10.55 -1.94 -6.37
C LEU A 108 11.81 -2.57 -5.77
N LYS A 109 12.51 -1.80 -4.95
CA LYS A 109 13.75 -2.20 -4.25
C LYS A 109 13.50 -2.51 -2.77
N ARG A 110 12.52 -1.84 -2.17
CA ARG A 110 12.17 -2.02 -0.75
C ARG A 110 10.67 -1.94 -0.57
N PHE A 111 10.12 -2.93 0.12
CA PHE A 111 8.73 -3.01 0.51
C PHE A 111 8.66 -3.10 2.03
N TYR A 112 7.90 -2.22 2.67
CA TYR A 112 7.65 -2.24 4.10
C TYR A 112 6.16 -2.33 4.32
N PHE A 113 5.75 -3.32 5.10
CA PHE A 113 4.36 -3.64 5.33
C PHE A 113 4.10 -3.72 6.83
N SER A 114 3.16 -2.94 7.32
CA SER A 114 2.63 -3.08 8.67
C SER A 114 1.13 -3.36 8.61
N PHE A 115 0.64 -4.17 9.54
CA PHE A 115 -0.78 -4.49 9.66
C PHE A 115 -1.21 -4.27 11.10
N THR A 116 -2.27 -3.47 11.28
CA THR A 116 -2.85 -3.20 12.59
C THR A 116 -4.33 -3.55 12.58
N GLN A 117 -4.74 -4.33 13.58
CA GLN A 117 -6.14 -4.63 13.84
C GLN A 117 -6.46 -4.14 15.25
N ASN A 118 -7.36 -3.13 15.37
CA ASN A 118 -7.88 -2.72 16.68
C ASN A 118 -8.72 -3.86 17.25
N ILE A 119 -8.09 -4.69 18.06
CA ILE A 119 -8.73 -5.67 18.91
C ILE A 119 -9.22 -4.87 20.12
N LYS A 120 -10.54 -4.72 20.29
CA LYS A 120 -11.08 -4.30 21.58
C LYS A 120 -10.56 -5.29 22.63
N LYS A 121 -9.96 -4.78 23.71
CA LYS A 121 -9.23 -5.50 24.76
C LYS A 121 -9.98 -6.68 25.42
N ASP A 122 -11.27 -6.87 25.14
CA ASP A 122 -12.12 -7.85 25.82
C ASP A 122 -12.16 -9.24 25.14
N MET A 123 -11.42 -9.46 24.04
CA MET A 123 -11.34 -10.77 23.35
C MET A 123 -9.90 -11.25 23.19
N GLN A 124 -9.17 -11.36 24.30
CA GLN A 124 -7.75 -11.76 24.31
C GLN A 124 -7.50 -13.28 24.18
N THR A 125 -8.52 -14.14 24.07
CA THR A 125 -8.31 -15.59 24.17
C THR A 125 -8.04 -16.35 22.86
N ASN A 126 -8.15 -15.73 21.67
CA ASN A 126 -8.00 -16.47 20.39
C ASN A 126 -7.00 -15.88 19.38
N LEU A 127 -6.13 -14.93 19.77
CA LEU A 127 -5.35 -14.13 18.80
C LEU A 127 -3.94 -14.63 18.52
N ILE A 128 -3.36 -15.45 19.39
CA ILE A 128 -2.03 -16.02 19.19
C ILE A 128 -2.01 -16.95 17.96
N ASP A 129 -3.15 -17.56 17.59
CA ASP A 129 -3.29 -18.41 16.40
C ASP A 129 -3.33 -17.65 15.06
N SER A 130 -3.56 -16.34 15.05
CA SER A 130 -3.76 -15.61 13.78
C SER A 130 -2.49 -15.03 13.17
N THR A 131 -1.46 -14.79 13.98
CA THR A 131 -0.17 -14.25 13.52
C THR A 131 0.74 -15.27 12.85
N ASP A 132 0.74 -16.52 13.32
CA ASP A 132 1.50 -17.60 12.70
C ASP A 132 0.96 -17.94 11.30
N GLY A 133 -0.35 -17.77 11.08
CA GLY A 133 -0.95 -17.84 9.75
C GLY A 133 -0.53 -16.73 8.80
N PHE A 134 -0.10 -15.56 9.30
CA PHE A 134 0.30 -14.41 8.46
C PHE A 134 1.69 -14.57 7.86
N ILE A 135 2.65 -15.08 8.64
CA ILE A 135 4.00 -15.37 8.14
C ILE A 135 3.93 -16.40 7.02
N ASN A 136 3.02 -17.38 7.14
CA ASN A 136 2.86 -18.45 6.16
C ASN A 136 2.51 -18.01 4.73
N ARG A 137 2.05 -16.77 4.53
CA ARG A 137 1.62 -16.26 3.22
C ARG A 137 2.69 -15.46 2.48
N PHE A 138 3.78 -15.09 3.14
CA PHE A 138 4.93 -14.37 2.55
C PHE A 138 6.19 -15.26 2.48
N ASN A 139 5.98 -16.54 2.13
CA ASN A 139 7.02 -17.57 2.18
C ASN A 139 7.61 -17.95 0.82
N SER A 140 7.12 -17.40 -0.28
CA SER A 140 7.68 -17.70 -1.60
C SER A 140 9.14 -17.21 -1.70
N PRO A 141 9.96 -17.81 -2.59
CA PRO A 141 11.34 -17.37 -2.84
C PRO A 141 11.46 -15.87 -3.13
N PHE A 142 10.45 -15.31 -3.79
CA PHE A 142 10.35 -13.88 -4.05
C PHE A 142 10.49 -13.02 -2.78
N TRP A 143 9.85 -13.42 -1.69
CA TRP A 143 9.88 -12.66 -0.43
C TRP A 143 11.15 -12.93 0.37
N SER A 144 11.59 -14.19 0.43
CA SER A 144 12.75 -14.60 1.24
C SER A 144 14.08 -14.10 0.65
N GLU A 145 14.24 -14.11 -0.68
CA GLU A 145 15.43 -13.61 -1.37
C GLU A 145 15.58 -12.09 -1.23
N ARG A 146 14.46 -11.36 -1.28
CA ARG A 146 14.44 -9.89 -1.20
C ARG A 146 14.60 -9.34 0.22
N LYS A 147 14.41 -10.18 1.24
CA LYS A 147 14.57 -9.84 2.67
C LYS A 147 13.74 -8.63 3.12
N TRP A 148 12.59 -8.39 2.48
CA TRP A 148 11.76 -7.20 2.72
C TRP A 148 10.99 -7.21 4.06
N PHE A 149 10.77 -8.38 4.68
CA PHE A 149 9.94 -8.52 5.90
C PHE A 149 10.68 -8.60 7.24
N ARG A 150 11.96 -8.25 7.32
CA ARG A 150 12.75 -8.51 8.55
C ARG A 150 12.44 -7.60 9.76
N GLU A 151 11.44 -6.72 9.68
CA GLU A 151 11.09 -5.79 10.76
C GLU A 151 9.57 -5.77 11.03
N LEU A 152 9.03 -6.91 11.47
CA LEU A 152 7.78 -6.91 12.25
C LEU A 152 8.19 -6.74 13.72
N LYS A 153 7.90 -5.56 14.30
CA LYS A 153 7.98 -5.33 15.76
C LYS A 153 6.63 -5.60 16.39
#